data_AF-A0A847HHQ9-F1
#
_entry.id   AF-A0A847HHQ9-F1
#
_cell.length_a   1.000
_cell.length_b   1.000
_cell.length_c   1.000
_cell.angle_alpha   90.00
_cell.angle_beta   90.00
_cell.angle_gamma   90.00
#
_symmetry.space_group_name_H-M   'P 1'
#
loop_
_entity.id
_entity.type
_entity.pdbx_description
1 polymer ?
#
loop_
_entity_poly.entity_id
_entity_poly.type
_entity_poly.pdbx_seq_one_letter_code
_entity_poly.pdbx_strand_id
1 'polypeptide(L)'
;MFRTKSLLVFAVVMMVTLTSSVMALDTVTLRQNMWMWSQCQAVLNESLHFNFGHTPVISPEECYNEIEKARGIICKIVADITTEKDMREARAVADEFKNMMDCEEEVGLALHKLLDMQEKYIKAHRIY
;
A
#
# COMPACT_ATOMS: atom_id res chain seq x y z
N MET A 1 -32.23 16.11 -3.00
CA MET A 1 -32.35 14.64 -3.15
C MET A 1 -31.00 14.11 -3.65
N PHE A 2 -30.02 13.93 -2.75
CA PHE A 2 -28.70 13.39 -3.06
C PHE A 2 -28.44 12.21 -2.11
N ARG A 3 -28.87 11.03 -2.52
CA ARG A 3 -28.60 9.76 -1.84
C ARG A 3 -28.61 8.70 -2.93
N THR A 4 -27.44 8.20 -3.31
CA THR A 4 -27.20 6.83 -3.82
C THR A 4 -25.81 6.62 -4.41
N LYS A 5 -25.06 7.66 -4.81
CA LYS A 5 -23.80 7.43 -5.55
C LYS A 5 -22.57 7.06 -4.69
N SER A 6 -22.56 7.41 -3.40
CA SER A 6 -21.34 7.28 -2.57
C SER A 6 -21.16 5.89 -1.92
N LEU A 7 -22.19 5.05 -1.89
CA LEU A 7 -22.13 3.74 -1.23
C LEU A 7 -21.59 2.62 -2.14
N LEU A 8 -21.58 2.83 -3.46
CA LEU A 8 -21.18 1.80 -4.41
C LEU A 8 -19.66 1.66 -4.56
N VAL A 9 -18.88 2.68 -4.18
CA VAL A 9 -17.41 2.65 -4.35
C VAL A 9 -16.73 1.80 -3.27
N PHE A 10 -17.30 1.72 -2.06
CA PHE A 10 -16.74 0.93 -0.96
C PHE A 10 -17.07 -0.56 -1.02
N ALA A 11 -18.12 -0.97 -1.74
CA ALA A 11 -18.59 -2.36 -1.75
C ALA A 11 -17.81 -3.29 -2.69
N VAL A 12 -17.02 -2.75 -3.63
CA VAL A 12 -16.32 -3.55 -4.65
C VAL A 12 -15.03 -4.19 -4.12
N VAL A 13 -14.53 -3.75 -2.95
CA VAL A 13 -13.23 -4.20 -2.42
C VAL A 13 -13.32 -5.53 -1.64
N MET A 14 -14.52 -6.03 -1.32
CA MET A 14 -14.69 -7.09 -0.30
C MET A 14 -15.18 -8.44 -0.83
N MET A 15 -14.81 -8.87 -2.03
CA MET A 15 -14.89 -10.28 -2.40
C MET A 15 -13.88 -10.62 -3.48
N VAL A 16 -12.92 -11.51 -3.18
CA VAL A 16 -12.70 -12.77 -3.92
C VAL A 16 -11.74 -13.62 -3.11
N THR A 17 -12.08 -14.90 -3.06
CA THR A 17 -11.60 -15.98 -2.22
C THR A 17 -10.20 -16.48 -2.54
N LEU A 18 -9.50 -16.88 -1.48
CA LEU A 18 -8.24 -17.62 -1.46
C LEU A 18 -8.24 -18.84 -2.39
N THR A 19 -7.27 -18.91 -3.29
CA THR A 19 -6.79 -20.17 -3.86
C THR A 19 -5.28 -20.28 -3.67
N SER A 20 -4.90 -21.29 -2.90
CA SER A 20 -3.52 -21.66 -2.58
C SER A 20 -2.85 -22.33 -3.78
N SER A 21 -1.82 -21.70 -4.32
CA SER A 21 -0.89 -22.34 -5.24
C SER A 21 0.43 -21.57 -5.16
N VAL A 22 1.50 -22.19 -4.66
CA VAL A 22 2.91 -21.74 -4.68
C VAL A 22 3.03 -20.26 -5.10
N MET A 23 2.73 -19.37 -4.16
CA MET A 23 1.99 -18.13 -4.46
C MET A 23 2.86 -17.14 -5.21
N ALA A 24 2.51 -16.90 -6.48
CA ALA A 24 2.92 -15.68 -7.17
C ALA A 24 2.64 -14.48 -6.27
N LEU A 25 3.50 -13.47 -6.34
CA LEU A 25 3.35 -12.25 -5.55
C LEU A 25 1.90 -11.73 -5.61
N ASP A 26 1.29 -11.53 -4.44
CA ASP A 26 -0.04 -10.95 -4.35
C ASP A 26 0.03 -9.43 -4.57
N THR A 27 0.17 -9.05 -5.85
CA THR A 27 0.24 -7.65 -6.27
C THR A 27 -1.07 -6.90 -6.03
N VAL A 28 -2.20 -7.59 -5.83
CA VAL A 28 -3.48 -6.96 -5.50
C VAL A 28 -3.44 -6.46 -4.06
N THR A 29 -3.09 -7.33 -3.11
CA THR A 29 -2.95 -6.95 -1.71
C THR A 29 -1.85 -5.91 -1.52
N LEU A 30 -0.72 -6.02 -2.26
CA LEU A 30 0.34 -5.01 -2.22
C LEU A 30 -0.19 -3.62 -2.63
N ARG A 31 -0.85 -3.51 -3.78
CA ARG A 31 -1.44 -2.24 -4.26
C ARG A 31 -2.47 -1.68 -3.29
N GLN A 32 -3.36 -2.53 -2.76
CA GLN A 32 -4.40 -2.10 -1.82
C GLN A 32 -3.81 -1.46 -0.57
N ASN A 33 -2.75 -2.05 -0.01
CA ASN A 33 -2.10 -1.50 1.18
C ASN A 33 -1.30 -0.23 0.87
N MET A 34 -0.70 -0.13 -0.33
CA MET A 34 -0.07 1.13 -0.76
C MET A 34 -1.08 2.26 -0.90
N TRP A 35 -2.25 2.00 -1.49
CA TRP A 35 -3.35 2.98 -1.55
C TRP A 35 -3.86 3.34 -0.16
N MET A 36 -4.05 2.37 0.73
CA MET A 36 -4.47 2.65 2.10
C MET A 36 -3.50 3.61 2.80
N TRP A 37 -2.19 3.36 2.63
CA TRP A 37 -1.16 4.24 3.17
C TRP A 37 -1.25 5.65 2.54
N SER A 38 -1.24 5.78 1.21
CA SER A 38 -1.24 7.10 0.56
C SER A 38 -2.47 7.93 0.95
N GLN A 39 -3.65 7.32 0.96
CA GLN A 39 -4.89 8.00 1.32
C GLN A 39 -4.90 8.46 2.79
N CYS A 40 -4.45 7.61 3.71
CA CYS A 40 -4.36 8.01 5.12
C CYS A 40 -3.31 9.11 5.33
N GLN A 41 -2.19 9.06 4.60
CA GLN A 41 -1.18 10.11 4.65
C GLN A 41 -1.71 11.45 4.13
N ALA A 42 -2.51 11.43 3.06
CA ALA A 42 -3.17 12.61 2.54
C ALA A 42 -4.13 13.23 3.57
N VAL A 43 -4.97 12.40 4.23
CA VAL A 43 -5.87 12.86 5.30
C VAL A 43 -5.08 13.46 6.47
N LEU A 44 -3.97 12.84 6.87
CA LEU A 44 -3.10 13.39 7.93
C LEU A 44 -2.50 14.74 7.52
N ASN A 45 -1.97 14.85 6.31
CA ASN A 45 -1.41 16.09 5.78
C ASN A 45 -2.48 17.20 5.76
N GLU A 46 -3.69 16.92 5.29
CA GLU A 46 -4.81 17.87 5.30
C GLU A 46 -5.20 18.29 6.73
N SER A 47 -5.24 17.33 7.66
CA SER A 47 -5.59 17.59 9.07
C SER A 47 -4.61 18.50 9.79
N LEU A 48 -3.34 18.50 9.38
CA LEU A 48 -2.29 19.38 9.91
C LEU A 48 -2.39 20.81 9.34
N HIS A 49 -3.07 20.98 8.20
CA HIS A 49 -3.16 22.26 7.50
C HIS A 49 -4.52 22.98 7.67
N PHE A 50 -5.58 22.31 8.14
CA PHE A 50 -6.90 22.91 8.34
C PHE A 50 -7.28 23.11 9.82
N ASN A 51 -7.47 24.38 10.21
CA ASN A 51 -7.96 24.77 11.54
C ASN A 51 -9.46 25.09 11.62
N PHE A 52 -10.27 24.91 10.55
CA PHE A 52 -11.68 25.30 10.59
C PHE A 52 -12.62 24.41 9.76
N GLY A 53 -13.55 23.73 10.43
CA GLY A 53 -14.90 23.45 9.92
C GLY A 53 -15.17 22.09 9.26
N HIS A 54 -14.15 21.34 8.85
CA HIS A 54 -14.33 20.01 8.27
C HIS A 54 -13.78 18.93 9.19
N THR A 55 -14.67 18.19 9.85
CA THR A 55 -14.29 16.97 10.57
C THR A 55 -13.98 15.90 9.51
N PRO A 56 -12.74 15.39 9.41
CA PRO A 56 -12.44 14.30 8.51
C PRO A 56 -13.28 13.06 8.85
N VAL A 57 -13.66 12.29 7.83
CA VAL A 57 -14.52 11.09 7.98
C VAL A 57 -13.86 10.01 8.85
N ILE A 58 -12.52 9.99 8.83
CA ILE A 58 -11.66 9.17 9.68
C ILE A 58 -10.85 10.10 10.57
N SER A 59 -10.66 9.72 11.84
CA SER A 59 -9.83 10.50 12.76
C SER A 59 -8.34 10.37 12.41
N PRO A 60 -7.51 11.39 12.71
CA PRO A 60 -6.06 11.27 12.53
C PRO A 60 -5.45 10.04 13.21
N GLU A 61 -5.93 9.68 14.41
CA GLU A 61 -5.48 8.48 15.14
C GLU A 61 -5.78 7.19 14.39
N GLU A 62 -6.97 7.05 13.82
CA GLU A 62 -7.32 5.91 12.96
C GLU A 62 -6.45 5.86 11.70
N CYS A 63 -6.16 7.00 11.06
CA CYS A 63 -5.22 7.05 9.93
C CYS A 63 -3.83 6.54 10.30
N TYR A 64 -3.27 6.95 11.44
CA TYR A 64 -1.97 6.42 11.90
C TYR A 64 -2.00 4.90 12.07
N ASN A 65 -3.07 4.37 12.67
CA ASN A 65 -3.22 2.94 12.88
C ASN A 65 -3.33 2.16 11.55
N GLU A 66 -4.08 2.69 10.58
CA GLU A 66 -4.21 2.05 9.25
C GLU A 66 -2.92 2.12 8.44
N ILE A 67 -2.15 3.22 8.56
CA ILE A 67 -0.81 3.30 7.95
C ILE A 67 0.12 2.23 8.54
N GLU A 68 0.18 2.09 9.86
CA GLU A 68 1.03 1.08 10.49
C GLU A 68 0.62 -0.35 10.11
N LYS A 69 -0.68 -0.64 10.02
CA LYS A 69 -1.18 -1.93 9.53
C LYS A 69 -0.78 -2.16 8.07
N ALA A 70 -0.99 -1.18 7.20
CA ALA A 70 -0.64 -1.27 5.79
C ALA A 70 0.86 -1.51 5.58
N ARG A 71 1.70 -0.73 6.27
CA ARG A 71 3.16 -0.90 6.28
C ARG A 71 3.56 -2.30 6.77
N GLY A 72 2.93 -2.79 7.83
CA GLY A 72 3.17 -4.13 8.35
C GLY A 72 2.86 -5.23 7.32
N ILE A 73 1.77 -5.09 6.56
CA ILE A 73 1.41 -6.04 5.49
C ILE A 73 2.39 -5.93 4.33
N ILE A 74 2.72 -4.72 3.87
CA ILE A 74 3.70 -4.50 2.80
C ILE A 74 5.05 -5.12 3.15
N CYS A 75 5.56 -4.89 4.37
CA CYS A 75 6.83 -5.46 4.82
C CYS A 75 6.82 -6.99 4.81
N LYS A 76 5.70 -7.63 5.20
CA LYS A 76 5.57 -9.10 5.13
C LYS A 76 5.62 -9.59 3.69
N ILE A 77 4.84 -8.97 2.80
CA ILE A 77 4.84 -9.30 1.37
C ILE A 77 6.26 -9.18 0.79
N VAL A 78 6.96 -8.10 1.10
CA VAL A 78 8.35 -7.89 0.62
C VAL A 78 9.30 -8.94 1.18
N ALA A 79 9.19 -9.27 2.47
CA ALA A 79 10.05 -10.28 3.10
C ALA A 79 9.86 -11.69 2.50
N ASP A 80 8.65 -12.00 2.03
CA ASP A 80 8.30 -13.27 1.41
C ASP A 80 8.80 -13.38 -0.05
N ILE A 81 9.23 -12.26 -0.67
CA ILE A 81 9.81 -12.28 -2.02
C ILE A 81 11.15 -13.01 -1.99
N THR A 82 11.26 -14.06 -2.80
CA THR A 82 12.50 -14.85 -2.97
C THR A 82 12.94 -14.97 -4.42
N THR A 83 12.06 -14.68 -5.39
CA THR A 83 12.36 -14.85 -6.82
C THR A 83 12.59 -13.51 -7.52
N GLU A 84 13.41 -13.52 -8.57
CA GLU A 84 13.59 -12.33 -9.44
C GLU A 84 12.29 -11.91 -10.13
N LYS A 85 11.41 -12.88 -10.43
CA LYS A 85 10.12 -12.60 -11.05
C LYS A 85 9.25 -11.75 -10.12
N ASP A 86 9.06 -12.20 -8.88
CA ASP A 86 8.27 -11.47 -7.88
C ASP A 86 8.89 -10.12 -7.55
N MET A 87 10.23 -10.04 -7.49
CA MET A 87 10.94 -8.77 -7.31
C MET A 87 10.62 -7.77 -8.43
N ARG A 88 10.60 -8.22 -9.70
CA ARG A 88 10.23 -7.35 -10.83
C ARG A 88 8.77 -6.92 -10.77
N GLU A 89 7.86 -7.83 -10.41
CA GLU A 89 6.44 -7.51 -10.29
C GLU A 89 6.18 -6.49 -9.17
N ALA A 90 6.83 -6.64 -8.01
CA ALA A 90 6.75 -5.67 -6.92
C ALA A 90 7.33 -4.30 -7.32
N ARG A 91 8.44 -4.28 -8.07
CA ARG A 91 9.02 -3.03 -8.58
C ARG A 91 8.11 -2.34 -9.58
N ALA A 92 7.41 -3.09 -10.44
CA ALA A 92 6.43 -2.51 -11.34
C ALA A 92 5.30 -1.82 -10.56
N VAL A 93 4.80 -2.43 -9.48
CA VAL A 93 3.82 -1.80 -8.59
C VAL A 93 4.40 -0.55 -7.92
N ALA A 94 5.64 -0.60 -7.42
CA ALA A 94 6.30 0.56 -6.84
C ALA A 94 6.45 1.71 -7.86
N ASP A 95 6.74 1.39 -9.12
CA ASP A 95 6.82 2.36 -10.22
C ASP A 95 5.47 2.96 -10.60
N GLU A 96 4.38 2.19 -10.54
CA GLU A 96 3.02 2.71 -10.72
C GLU A 96 2.77 3.88 -9.75
N PHE A 97 3.07 3.72 -8.46
CA PHE A 97 2.89 4.73 -7.42
C PHE A 97 3.93 5.86 -7.48
N LYS A 98 5.20 5.53 -7.72
CA LYS A 98 6.29 6.53 -7.82
C LYS A 98 6.03 7.55 -8.94
N ASN A 99 5.35 7.14 -10.01
CA ASN A 99 5.03 8.02 -11.13
C ASN A 99 3.71 8.79 -10.93
N MET A 100 3.06 8.64 -9.76
CA MET A 100 1.96 9.50 -9.33
C MET A 100 2.51 10.77 -8.66
N MET A 101 1.65 11.61 -8.10
CA MET A 101 2.02 12.84 -7.39
C MET A 101 1.71 12.70 -5.90
N ASP A 102 2.20 13.64 -5.08
CA ASP A 102 1.87 13.78 -3.67
C ASP A 102 2.22 12.54 -2.82
N CYS A 103 1.26 12.00 -2.06
CA CYS A 103 1.50 10.96 -1.07
C CYS A 103 1.81 9.60 -1.72
N GLU A 104 1.24 9.34 -2.90
CA GLU A 104 1.47 8.12 -3.66
C GLU A 104 2.93 7.99 -4.11
N GLU A 105 3.55 9.09 -4.54
CA GLU A 105 4.96 9.11 -4.92
C GLU A 105 5.84 8.66 -3.75
N GLU A 106 5.61 9.23 -2.57
CA GLU A 106 6.37 8.90 -1.36
C GLU A 106 6.23 7.43 -0.97
N VAL A 107 5.02 6.87 -1.09
CA VAL A 107 4.75 5.45 -0.83
C VAL A 107 5.45 4.56 -1.85
N GLY A 108 5.43 4.93 -3.15
CA GLY A 108 6.16 4.22 -4.21
C GLY A 108 7.67 4.20 -3.95
N LEU A 109 8.24 5.35 -3.58
CA LEU A 109 9.66 5.47 -3.19
C LEU A 109 10.00 4.63 -1.95
N ALA A 110 9.10 4.59 -0.97
CA ALA A 110 9.29 3.78 0.23
C ALA A 110 9.30 2.27 -0.10
N LEU A 111 8.39 1.81 -0.98
CA LEU A 111 8.39 0.42 -1.42
C LEU A 111 9.68 0.06 -2.17
N HIS A 112 10.18 0.93 -3.07
CA HIS A 112 11.46 0.71 -3.74
C HIS A 112 12.61 0.48 -2.74
N LYS A 113 12.67 1.28 -1.67
CA LYS A 113 13.70 1.11 -0.62
C LYS A 113 13.58 -0.24 0.08
N LEU A 114 12.37 -0.69 0.38
CA LEU A 114 12.14 -2.02 0.99
C LEU A 114 12.58 -3.15 0.04
N LEU A 115 12.27 -3.04 -1.24
CA LEU A 115 12.66 -4.01 -2.26
C LEU A 115 14.19 -4.04 -2.45
N ASP A 116 14.85 -2.89 -2.45
CA ASP A 116 16.32 -2.81 -2.50
C ASP A 116 16.97 -3.50 -1.29
N MET A 117 16.38 -3.36 -0.10
CA MET A 117 16.85 -4.05 1.10
C MET A 117 16.67 -5.56 1.00
N GLN A 118 15.51 -6.01 0.51
CA GLN A 118 15.23 -7.44 0.33
C GLN A 118 16.16 -8.06 -0.73
N GLU A 119 16.38 -7.38 -1.85
CA GLU A 119 17.29 -7.85 -2.89
C GLU A 119 18.72 -8.03 -2.36
N LYS A 120 19.20 -7.08 -1.55
CA LYS A 120 20.49 -7.19 -0.87
C LYS A 120 20.51 -8.39 0.10
N TYR A 121 19.44 -8.60 0.85
CA TYR A 121 19.30 -9.73 1.77
C TYR A 121 19.40 -11.08 1.04
N ILE A 122 18.63 -11.28 -0.03
CA ILE A 122 18.63 -12.51 -0.84
C ILE A 122 20.04 -12.78 -1.40
N LYS A 123 20.69 -11.76 -1.98
CA LYS A 123 22.04 -11.86 -2.54
C LYS A 123 23.08 -12.23 -1.48
N ALA A 124 23.00 -11.65 -0.28
CA ALA A 124 23.92 -11.92 0.81
C ALA A 124 23.80 -13.35 1.36
N HIS A 125 22.58 -13.90 1.38
CA HIS A 125 22.30 -15.21 2.00
C HIS A 125 22.23 -16.38 1.00
N ARG A 126 22.52 -16.16 -0.30
CA ARG A 126 22.54 -17.18 -1.36
C ARG A 126 21.36 -18.17 -1.26
N ILE A 127 20.15 -17.66 -1.05
CA ILE A 127 18.94 -18.47 -1.14
C ILE A 127 18.75 -18.75 -2.65
N TYR A 128 19.28 -19.90 -3.11
CA TYR A 128 19.09 -20.45 -4.46
C TYR A 128 18.22 -21.69 -4.37
#